data_AF-J9DVV1-F1
#
_entry.id   AF-J9DVV1-F1
#
_cell.length_a   1.000
_cell.length_b   1.000
_cell.length_c   1.000
_cell.angle_alpha   90.00
_cell.angle_beta   90.00
_cell.angle_gamma   90.00
#
_symmetry.space_group_name_H-M   'P 1'
#
loop_
_entity.id
_entity.type
_entity.pdbx_description
1 polymer ?
#
loop_
_entity_poly.entity_id
_entity_poly.type
_entity_poly.pdbx_seq_one_letter_code
_entity_poly.pdbx_strand_id
1 'polypeptide(L)'
;MFETIGRVLTPPRILFGENNRRTDPIVTPKDGAWSMDNQQLYLPASCHSYSMIAIVSPREQNNLQAFCQTLMQKANQMGMEFPNWPDLVKYGRTKEDIVILFNEIATEYKQTGTTCDLVIVVLPTKNSDLYMTVKECSDMIHGIMSQCILMKNVMRSSSATCCNMILKMNMKLGGINSRVIADSITQKYLIDVPTLIIGIDVTHPTQHEERQNIPSVAAVYPKFHFCFSF
;
A
#
# COMPACT_ATOMS: atom_id res chain seq x y z
N MET A 1 -20.61 26.90 26.83
CA MET A 1 -20.37 26.57 25.42
C MET A 1 -20.35 27.89 24.66
N PHE A 2 -19.31 28.16 23.88
CA PHE A 2 -19.24 29.39 23.05
C PHE A 2 -19.81 29.08 21.67
N GLU A 3 -20.76 29.89 21.21
CA GLU A 3 -21.31 29.80 19.86
C GLU A 3 -20.35 30.49 18.88
N THR A 4 -20.15 29.86 17.71
CA THR A 4 -19.31 30.40 16.64
C THR A 4 -19.85 29.98 15.29
N ILE A 5 -19.52 30.74 14.25
CA ILE A 5 -19.96 30.48 12.87
C ILE A 5 -18.89 29.64 12.16
N GLY A 6 -19.23 28.40 11.84
CA GLY A 6 -18.43 27.52 11.00
C GLY A 6 -18.81 27.60 9.52
N ARG A 7 -17.94 27.10 8.65
CA ARG A 7 -18.25 26.90 7.21
C ARG A 7 -17.99 25.44 6.85
N VAL A 8 -18.90 24.85 6.08
CA VAL A 8 -18.72 23.52 5.48
C VAL A 8 -18.28 23.73 4.03
N LEU A 9 -17.06 23.31 3.71
CA LEU A 9 -16.52 23.41 2.36
C LEU A 9 -17.11 22.29 1.48
N THR A 10 -17.33 22.59 0.21
CA THR A 10 -17.69 21.57 -0.78
C THR A 10 -16.51 20.60 -0.95
N PRO A 11 -16.73 19.28 -0.87
CA PRO A 11 -15.65 18.32 -1.06
C PRO A 11 -15.16 18.34 -2.51
N PRO A 12 -13.85 18.17 -2.74
CA PRO A 12 -13.33 18.09 -4.09
C PRO A 12 -13.76 16.77 -4.75
N ARG A 13 -13.93 16.79 -6.07
CA ARG A 13 -14.25 15.58 -6.84
C ARG A 13 -12.98 14.76 -7.07
N ILE A 14 -13.12 13.44 -7.07
CA ILE A 14 -12.04 12.47 -7.22
C ILE A 14 -12.18 11.79 -8.59
N LEU A 15 -11.11 11.81 -9.38
CA LEU A 15 -11.01 11.13 -10.66
C LEU A 15 -10.26 9.79 -10.49
N PHE A 16 -10.92 8.71 -10.93
CA PHE A 16 -10.41 7.35 -11.03
C PHE A 16 -10.04 6.99 -12.46
N GLY A 17 -9.64 5.73 -12.69
CA GLY A 17 -9.27 5.24 -14.02
C GLY A 17 -10.46 5.23 -14.99
N GLU A 18 -10.23 5.70 -16.21
CA GLU A 18 -11.27 5.86 -17.25
C GLU A 18 -11.49 4.61 -18.12
N ASN A 19 -10.72 3.54 -17.86
CA ASN A 19 -10.75 2.32 -18.68
C ASN A 19 -12.08 1.56 -18.55
N ASN A 20 -12.79 1.70 -17.43
CA ASN A 20 -14.12 1.11 -17.24
C ASN A 20 -15.23 2.02 -17.78
N ARG A 21 -15.61 1.83 -19.05
CA ARG A 21 -16.69 2.58 -19.72
C ARG A 21 -18.08 2.46 -19.08
N ARG A 22 -18.28 1.53 -18.13
CA ARG A 22 -19.59 1.27 -17.50
C ARG A 22 -19.80 2.06 -16.21
N THR A 23 -18.79 2.75 -15.70
CA THR A 23 -18.85 3.44 -14.41
C THR A 23 -18.29 4.84 -14.57
N ASP A 24 -18.97 5.83 -13.98
CA ASP A 24 -18.45 7.20 -13.95
C ASP A 24 -17.14 7.22 -13.15
N PRO A 25 -16.00 7.60 -13.76
CA PRO A 25 -14.72 7.66 -13.08
C PRO A 25 -14.66 8.82 -12.07
N ILE A 26 -15.64 9.73 -12.07
CA ILE A 26 -15.68 10.87 -11.16
C ILE A 26 -16.57 10.55 -9.96
N VAL A 27 -16.00 10.58 -8.77
CA VAL A 27 -16.71 10.38 -7.51
C VAL A 27 -16.69 11.65 -6.68
N THR A 28 -17.86 12.06 -6.19
CA THR A 28 -18.00 13.16 -5.24
C THR A 28 -18.11 12.57 -3.82
N PRO A 29 -17.16 12.86 -2.91
CA PRO A 29 -17.24 12.41 -1.53
C PRO A 29 -18.51 12.93 -0.82
N LYS A 30 -19.03 12.13 0.12
CA LYS A 30 -20.14 12.50 1.00
C LYS A 30 -19.74 12.24 2.43
N ASP A 31 -19.92 13.24 3.30
CA ASP A 31 -19.58 13.19 4.73
C ASP A 31 -18.15 12.66 5.00
N GLY A 32 -17.20 13.06 4.16
CA GLY A 32 -15.79 12.67 4.28
C GLY A 32 -15.45 11.26 3.77
N ALA A 33 -16.40 10.55 3.14
CA ALA A 33 -16.20 9.19 2.63
C ALA A 33 -16.57 9.05 1.16
N TRP A 34 -15.98 8.05 0.51
CA TRP A 34 -16.33 7.61 -0.85
C TRP A 34 -16.15 6.09 -0.97
N SER A 35 -16.83 5.48 -1.95
CA SER A 35 -16.64 4.07 -2.27
C SER A 35 -15.73 3.90 -3.49
N MET A 36 -14.95 2.82 -3.47
CA MET A 36 -14.13 2.34 -4.59
C MET A 36 -14.84 1.24 -5.39
N ASP A 37 -16.11 0.97 -5.11
CA ASP A 37 -16.84 -0.10 -5.78
C ASP A 37 -16.97 0.20 -7.28
N ASN A 38 -16.58 -0.78 -8.10
CA ASN A 38 -16.53 -0.71 -9.57
C ASN A 38 -15.58 0.36 -10.16
N GLN A 39 -14.85 1.08 -9.32
CA GLN A 39 -13.84 2.04 -9.75
C GLN A 39 -12.52 1.33 -10.09
N GLN A 40 -11.77 1.92 -11.01
CA GLN A 40 -10.43 1.46 -11.37
C GLN A 40 -9.36 2.44 -10.91
N LEU A 41 -8.13 1.96 -10.75
CA LEU A 41 -7.00 2.81 -10.39
C LEU A 41 -6.73 3.82 -11.51
N TYR A 42 -6.40 5.06 -11.16
CA TYR A 42 -6.11 6.12 -12.14
C TYR A 42 -4.91 5.77 -13.02
N LEU A 43 -3.80 5.36 -12.40
CA LEU A 43 -2.65 4.76 -13.04
C LEU A 43 -2.34 3.44 -12.33
N PRO A 44 -2.78 2.30 -12.86
CA PRO A 44 -2.41 1.01 -12.29
C PRO A 44 -0.93 0.72 -12.54
N ALA A 45 -0.24 0.25 -11.51
CA ALA A 45 1.06 -0.41 -11.65
C ALA A 45 0.86 -1.86 -12.14
N SER A 46 1.93 -2.50 -12.59
CA SER A 46 1.96 -3.94 -12.84
C SER A 46 2.87 -4.63 -11.83
N CYS A 47 2.39 -5.74 -11.27
CA CYS A 47 3.21 -6.67 -10.50
C CYS A 47 3.41 -7.92 -11.36
N HIS A 48 4.65 -8.20 -11.75
CA HIS A 48 4.96 -9.33 -12.61
C HIS A 48 5.41 -10.53 -11.79
N SER A 49 6.13 -10.27 -10.70
CA SER A 49 6.72 -11.30 -9.87
C SER A 49 6.65 -10.91 -8.39
N TYR A 50 6.17 -11.84 -7.56
CA TYR A 50 6.05 -11.60 -6.13
C TYR A 50 6.23 -12.89 -5.35
N SER A 51 6.71 -12.75 -4.11
CA SER A 51 6.87 -13.88 -3.19
C SER A 51 5.99 -13.73 -1.94
N MET A 52 5.78 -14.84 -1.23
CA MET A 52 5.03 -14.88 0.00
C MET A 52 5.85 -15.47 1.14
N ILE A 53 5.92 -14.75 2.26
CA ILE A 53 6.40 -15.28 3.54
C ILE A 53 5.19 -15.48 4.45
N ALA A 54 4.94 -16.71 4.86
CA ALA A 54 3.81 -17.10 5.69
C ALA A 54 4.30 -17.48 7.09
N ILE A 55 4.13 -16.59 8.07
CA ILE A 55 4.43 -16.85 9.49
C ILE A 55 3.22 -17.55 10.15
N VAL A 56 2.79 -18.65 9.51
CA VAL A 56 1.62 -19.45 9.89
C VAL A 56 1.89 -20.92 9.57
N SER A 57 1.02 -21.81 10.07
CA SER A 57 1.12 -23.25 9.78
C SER A 57 1.00 -23.53 8.27
N PRO A 58 1.82 -24.42 7.69
CA PRO A 58 1.66 -24.87 6.31
C PRO A 58 0.27 -25.47 6.00
N ARG A 59 -0.47 -25.92 7.03
CA ARG A 59 -1.86 -26.39 6.88
C ARG A 59 -2.81 -25.30 6.35
N GLU A 60 -2.42 -24.03 6.46
CA GLU A 60 -3.19 -22.88 5.97
C GLU A 60 -3.04 -22.63 4.46
N GLN A 61 -2.28 -23.47 3.74
CA GLN A 61 -2.02 -23.29 2.30
C GLN A 61 -3.30 -23.09 1.46
N ASN A 62 -4.37 -23.84 1.77
CA ASN A 62 -5.65 -23.68 1.06
C ASN A 62 -6.26 -22.29 1.28
N ASN A 63 -6.15 -21.74 2.49
CA ASN A 63 -6.62 -20.39 2.80
C ASN A 63 -5.77 -19.32 2.09
N LEU A 64 -4.45 -19.53 2.01
CA LEU A 64 -3.54 -18.65 1.25
C LEU A 64 -3.86 -18.65 -0.25
N GLN A 65 -4.16 -19.82 -0.82
CA GLN A 65 -4.54 -19.96 -2.23
C GLN A 65 -5.87 -19.27 -2.54
N ALA A 66 -6.90 -19.50 -1.72
CA ALA A 66 -8.18 -18.82 -1.87
C ALA A 66 -8.04 -17.29 -1.74
N PHE A 67 -7.18 -16.83 -0.83
CA PHE A 67 -6.86 -15.41 -0.69
C PHE A 67 -6.17 -14.84 -1.93
N CYS A 68 -5.12 -15.50 -2.45
CA CYS A 68 -4.41 -15.02 -3.64
C CYS A 68 -5.33 -14.93 -4.87
N GLN A 69 -6.23 -15.90 -5.04
CA GLN A 69 -7.23 -15.87 -6.11
C GLN A 69 -8.17 -14.66 -5.97
N THR A 70 -8.70 -14.43 -4.76
CA THR A 70 -9.58 -13.28 -4.47
C THR A 70 -8.84 -11.95 -4.70
N LEU A 71 -7.59 -11.87 -4.27
CA LEU A 71 -6.75 -10.68 -4.43
C LEU A 71 -6.46 -10.39 -5.91
N MET A 72 -6.05 -11.40 -6.68
CA MET A 72 -5.78 -11.28 -8.12
C MET A 72 -7.04 -10.87 -8.88
N GLN A 73 -8.19 -11.49 -8.59
CA GLN A 73 -9.46 -11.11 -9.23
C GLN A 73 -9.80 -9.64 -8.95
N LYS A 74 -9.62 -9.19 -7.70
CA LYS A 74 -9.88 -7.80 -7.33
C LYS A 74 -8.87 -6.84 -7.95
N ALA A 75 -7.60 -7.22 -8.06
CA ALA A 75 -6.55 -6.42 -8.69
C ALA A 75 -6.87 -6.19 -10.17
N ASN A 76 -7.21 -7.26 -10.90
CA ASN A 76 -7.61 -7.20 -12.30
C ASN A 76 -8.88 -6.35 -12.50
N GLN A 77 -9.87 -6.47 -11.62
CA GLN A 77 -11.06 -5.60 -11.66
C GLN A 77 -10.70 -4.12 -11.52
N MET A 78 -9.71 -3.80 -10.66
CA MET A 78 -9.20 -2.45 -10.43
C MET A 78 -8.19 -1.99 -11.49
N GLY A 79 -7.90 -2.83 -12.50
CA GLY A 79 -7.00 -2.52 -13.62
C GLY A 79 -5.52 -2.79 -13.35
N MET A 80 -5.16 -3.39 -12.20
CA MET A 80 -3.78 -3.75 -11.84
C MET A 80 -3.49 -5.20 -12.21
N GLU A 81 -2.46 -5.41 -13.02
CA GLU A 81 -1.97 -6.76 -13.32
C GLU A 81 -1.29 -7.34 -12.09
N PHE A 82 -1.73 -8.53 -11.68
CA PHE A 82 -1.22 -9.21 -10.49
C PHE A 82 -1.21 -10.73 -10.70
N PRO A 83 -0.12 -11.46 -10.37
CA PRO A 83 -0.05 -12.90 -10.63
C PRO A 83 -1.02 -13.67 -9.72
N ASN A 84 -1.50 -14.82 -10.20
CA ASN A 84 -2.49 -15.63 -9.48
C ASN A 84 -1.92 -16.35 -8.24
N TRP A 85 -0.61 -16.57 -8.22
CA TRP A 85 0.12 -17.27 -7.18
C TRP A 85 1.55 -16.70 -7.07
N PRO A 86 2.16 -16.70 -5.87
CA PRO A 86 3.53 -16.23 -5.71
C PRO A 86 4.53 -17.19 -6.36
N ASP A 87 5.66 -16.66 -6.82
CA ASP A 87 6.76 -17.45 -7.37
C ASP A 87 7.38 -18.36 -6.30
N LEU A 88 7.50 -17.82 -5.08
CA LEU A 88 7.98 -18.54 -3.90
C LEU A 88 7.01 -18.38 -2.74
N VAL A 89 6.70 -19.49 -2.08
CA VAL A 89 5.97 -19.50 -0.80
C VAL A 89 6.86 -20.13 0.26
N LYS A 90 7.24 -19.33 1.25
CA LYS A 90 8.11 -19.75 2.35
C LYS A 90 7.36 -19.68 3.67
N TYR A 91 7.52 -20.69 4.50
CA TYR A 91 6.85 -20.77 5.80
C TYR A 91 7.84 -20.60 6.93
N GLY A 92 7.46 -19.80 7.92
CA GLY A 92 8.24 -19.56 9.13
C GLY A 92 7.35 -19.49 10.36
N ARG A 93 7.96 -19.34 11.53
CA ARG A 93 7.26 -19.21 12.82
C ARG A 93 7.81 -18.07 13.67
N THR A 94 9.12 -17.82 13.60
CA THR A 94 9.79 -16.84 14.47
C THR A 94 10.30 -15.64 13.69
N LYS A 95 10.87 -14.67 14.41
CA LYS A 95 11.53 -13.51 13.81
C LYS A 95 12.83 -13.89 13.10
N GLU A 96 13.56 -14.87 13.62
CA GLU A 96 14.79 -15.38 13.01
C GLU A 96 14.47 -16.02 11.65
N ASP A 97 13.35 -16.74 11.55
CA ASP A 97 12.88 -17.29 10.27
C ASP A 97 12.64 -16.18 9.25
N ILE A 98 12.06 -15.04 9.64
CA ILE A 98 11.81 -13.91 8.70
C ILE A 98 13.12 -13.48 8.03
N VAL A 99 14.20 -13.31 8.82
CA VAL A 99 15.52 -12.90 8.32
C VAL A 99 16.05 -13.92 7.30
N ILE A 100 16.00 -15.21 7.67
CA ILE A 100 16.48 -16.30 6.81
C ILE A 100 15.67 -16.34 5.50
N LEU A 101 14.34 -16.29 5.59
CA LEU A 101 13.44 -16.42 4.46
C LEU A 101 13.55 -15.24 3.47
N PHE A 102 13.73 -14.01 3.97
CA PHE A 102 14.01 -12.87 3.09
C PHE A 102 15.33 -13.06 2.33
N ASN A 103 16.38 -13.54 3.01
CA ASN A 103 17.66 -13.81 2.37
C ASN A 103 17.58 -14.93 1.33
N GLU A 104 16.83 -16.01 1.61
CA GLU A 104 16.56 -17.08 0.65
C GLU A 104 15.83 -16.54 -0.59
N ILE A 105 14.76 -15.76 -0.40
CA ILE A 105 14.00 -15.16 -1.50
C ILE A 105 14.92 -14.27 -2.34
N ALA A 106 15.67 -13.36 -1.72
CA ALA A 106 16.59 -12.47 -2.42
C ALA A 106 17.67 -13.25 -3.19
N THR A 107 18.18 -14.34 -2.62
CA THR A 107 19.17 -15.21 -3.26
C THR A 107 18.58 -15.91 -4.48
N GLU A 108 17.36 -16.45 -4.37
CA GLU A 108 16.69 -17.13 -5.48
C GLU A 108 16.52 -16.18 -6.68
N TYR A 109 15.97 -14.99 -6.45
CA TYR A 109 15.78 -13.98 -7.51
C TYR A 109 17.08 -13.55 -8.17
N LYS A 110 18.16 -13.43 -7.39
CA LYS A 110 19.49 -13.13 -7.91
C LYS A 110 20.02 -14.27 -8.80
N GLN A 111 19.73 -15.53 -8.46
CA GLN A 111 20.17 -16.70 -9.21
C GLN A 111 19.37 -16.89 -10.51
N THR A 112 18.06 -16.67 -10.47
CA THR A 112 17.18 -16.77 -11.64
C THR A 112 17.31 -15.58 -12.58
N GLY A 113 17.89 -14.47 -12.12
CA GLY A 113 17.98 -13.22 -12.87
C GLY A 113 16.65 -12.49 -13.01
N THR A 114 15.65 -12.84 -12.18
CA THR A 114 14.34 -12.18 -12.13
C THR A 114 14.29 -11.17 -10.99
N THR A 115 13.43 -10.16 -11.10
CA THR A 115 13.23 -9.15 -10.05
C THR A 115 11.98 -9.46 -9.24
N CYS A 116 12.10 -9.41 -7.91
CA CYS A 116 10.93 -9.50 -7.03
C CYS A 116 10.32 -8.10 -6.86
N ASP A 117 9.11 -7.89 -7.39
CA ASP A 117 8.43 -6.60 -7.27
C ASP A 117 7.89 -6.38 -5.84
N LEU A 118 7.45 -7.47 -5.19
CA LEU A 118 6.78 -7.41 -3.90
C LEU A 118 6.93 -8.71 -3.10
N VAL A 119 7.04 -8.59 -1.76
CA VAL A 119 6.86 -9.70 -0.82
C VAL A 119 5.60 -9.48 0.01
N ILE A 120 4.62 -10.38 -0.10
CA ILE A 120 3.46 -10.42 0.80
C ILE A 120 3.83 -11.22 2.04
N VAL A 121 3.69 -10.61 3.22
CA VAL A 121 4.00 -11.28 4.49
C VAL A 121 2.72 -11.52 5.29
N VAL A 122 2.40 -12.79 5.54
CA VAL A 122 1.25 -13.19 6.35
C VAL A 122 1.68 -13.39 7.79
N LEU A 123 1.16 -12.56 8.68
CA LEU A 123 1.42 -12.61 10.12
C LEU A 123 0.25 -13.28 10.85
N PRO A 124 0.48 -14.09 11.89
CA PRO A 124 -0.59 -14.82 12.56
C PRO A 124 -1.50 -13.85 13.33
N THR A 125 -0.91 -12.89 14.03
CA THR A 125 -1.58 -11.86 14.83
C THR A 125 -0.82 -10.54 14.78
N LYS A 126 -1.39 -9.48 15.38
CA LYS A 126 -0.69 -8.21 15.50
C LYS A 126 0.47 -8.36 16.49
N ASN A 127 1.70 -8.31 15.98
CA ASN A 127 2.92 -8.42 16.76
C ASN A 127 3.93 -7.40 16.23
N SER A 128 4.36 -6.47 17.08
CA SER A 128 5.30 -5.39 16.72
C SER A 128 6.65 -5.95 16.29
N ASP A 129 7.18 -6.95 16.99
CA ASP A 129 8.53 -7.44 16.79
C ASP A 129 8.66 -8.17 15.46
N LEU A 130 7.69 -9.02 15.11
CA LEU A 130 7.62 -9.67 13.80
C LEU A 130 7.48 -8.61 12.69
N TYR A 131 6.59 -7.63 12.89
CA TYR A 131 6.37 -6.57 11.90
C TYR A 131 7.62 -5.71 11.68
N MET A 132 8.31 -5.30 12.75
CA MET A 132 9.56 -4.54 12.69
C MET A 132 10.65 -5.34 11.99
N THR A 133 10.80 -6.62 12.32
CA THR A 133 11.78 -7.50 11.65
C THR A 133 11.51 -7.60 10.16
N VAL A 134 10.23 -7.74 9.75
CA VAL A 134 9.85 -7.70 8.33
C VAL A 134 10.26 -6.38 7.69
N LYS A 135 10.00 -5.26 8.36
CA LYS A 135 10.31 -3.92 7.83
C LYS A 135 11.80 -3.64 7.74
N GLU A 136 12.57 -4.06 8.71
CA GLU A 136 14.04 -4.00 8.65
C GLU A 136 14.57 -4.82 7.48
N CYS A 137 14.14 -6.09 7.34
CA CYS A 137 14.60 -6.95 6.25
C CYS A 137 14.20 -6.41 4.88
N SER A 138 12.94 -6.00 4.72
CA SER A 138 12.43 -5.52 3.43
C SER A 138 12.95 -4.14 3.06
N ASP A 139 12.84 -3.15 3.94
CA ASP A 139 13.07 -1.75 3.62
C ASP A 139 14.56 -1.36 3.78
N MET A 140 15.31 -1.97 4.72
CA MET A 140 16.71 -1.59 5.00
C MET A 140 17.75 -2.58 4.45
N ILE A 141 17.51 -3.89 4.57
CA ILE A 141 18.51 -4.90 4.23
C ILE A 141 18.46 -5.27 2.74
N HIS A 142 17.27 -5.65 2.24
CA HIS A 142 17.12 -6.17 0.88
C HIS A 142 16.58 -5.15 -0.12
N GLY A 143 15.90 -4.10 0.32
CA GLY A 143 15.30 -3.09 -0.55
C GLY A 143 14.16 -3.64 -1.42
N ILE A 144 13.43 -4.65 -0.95
CA ILE A 144 12.30 -5.26 -1.66
C ILE A 144 10.99 -4.77 -1.03
N MET A 145 10.07 -4.26 -1.84
CA MET A 145 8.79 -3.77 -1.32
C MET A 145 8.02 -4.88 -0.59
N SER A 146 7.46 -4.57 0.58
CA SER A 146 6.71 -5.55 1.38
C SER A 146 5.29 -5.12 1.70
N GLN A 147 4.34 -6.06 1.70
CA GLN A 147 2.95 -5.85 2.13
C GLN A 147 2.51 -6.90 3.16
N CYS A 148 2.36 -6.47 4.42
CA CYS A 148 1.92 -7.35 5.49
C CYS A 148 0.39 -7.50 5.52
N ILE A 149 -0.10 -8.70 5.86
CA ILE A 149 -1.50 -8.99 6.14
C ILE A 149 -1.62 -9.92 7.36
N LEU A 150 -2.67 -9.74 8.16
CA LEU A 150 -2.96 -10.65 9.26
C LEU A 150 -3.73 -11.88 8.75
N MET A 151 -3.43 -13.07 9.30
CA MET A 151 -4.08 -14.32 8.92
C MET A 151 -5.60 -14.27 9.04
N LYS A 152 -6.14 -13.56 10.05
CA LYS A 152 -7.58 -13.34 10.19
C LYS A 152 -8.24 -12.68 8.96
N ASN A 153 -7.49 -11.84 8.25
CA ASN A 153 -7.95 -11.16 7.03
C ASN A 153 -7.73 -12.01 5.77
N VAL A 154 -6.79 -12.96 5.81
CA VAL A 154 -6.62 -13.99 4.78
C VAL A 154 -7.81 -14.95 4.82
N MET A 155 -8.13 -15.48 6.01
CA MET A 155 -9.25 -16.41 6.22
C MET A 155 -10.62 -15.79 5.90
N ARG A 156 -10.76 -14.48 6.08
CA ARG A 156 -11.99 -13.72 5.80
C ARG A 156 -11.68 -12.57 4.85
N SER A 157 -11.25 -12.92 3.65
CA SER A 157 -10.86 -11.97 2.62
C SER A 157 -12.10 -11.29 2.01
N SER A 158 -12.48 -10.15 2.61
CA SER A 158 -13.55 -9.33 2.05
C SER A 158 -13.06 -8.55 0.82
N SER A 159 -13.98 -8.24 -0.11
CA SER A 159 -13.71 -7.38 -1.27
C SER A 159 -13.08 -6.04 -0.85
N ALA A 160 -13.58 -5.43 0.23
CA ALA A 160 -13.04 -4.19 0.79
C ALA A 160 -11.61 -4.35 1.33
N THR A 161 -11.28 -5.49 1.96
CA THR A 161 -9.92 -5.77 2.45
C THR A 161 -8.95 -5.89 1.28
N CYS A 162 -9.33 -6.65 0.24
CA CYS A 162 -8.51 -6.80 -0.96
C CYS A 162 -8.33 -5.46 -1.67
N CYS A 163 -9.41 -4.67 -1.82
CA CYS A 163 -9.37 -3.31 -2.37
C CYS A 163 -8.34 -2.43 -1.63
N ASN A 164 -8.42 -2.37 -0.29
CA ASN A 164 -7.50 -1.58 0.52
C ASN A 164 -6.05 -2.07 0.42
N MET A 165 -5.83 -3.37 0.24
CA MET A 165 -4.49 -3.91 -0.01
C MET A 165 -3.97 -3.48 -1.38
N ILE A 166 -4.79 -3.57 -2.43
CA ILE A 166 -4.43 -3.18 -3.80
C ILE A 166 -4.08 -1.69 -3.84
N LEU A 167 -4.86 -0.83 -3.17
CA LEU A 167 -4.54 0.60 -3.06
C LEU A 167 -3.13 0.85 -2.46
N LYS A 168 -2.71 0.03 -1.50
CA LYS A 168 -1.38 0.14 -0.88
C LYS A 168 -0.28 -0.43 -1.77
N MET A 169 -0.53 -1.57 -2.41
CA MET A 169 0.44 -2.21 -3.31
C MET A 169 0.67 -1.37 -4.57
N ASN A 170 -0.40 -0.82 -5.15
CA ASN A 170 -0.33 0.04 -6.32
C ASN A 170 0.60 1.24 -6.08
N MET A 171 0.43 1.95 -4.96
CA MET A 171 1.32 3.08 -4.61
C MET A 171 2.77 2.66 -4.36
N LYS A 172 3.02 1.48 -3.77
CA LYS A 172 4.38 0.96 -3.55
C LYS A 172 5.08 0.60 -4.86
N LEU A 173 4.32 0.16 -5.86
CA LEU A 173 4.82 -0.20 -7.18
C LEU A 173 4.79 0.99 -8.17
N GLY A 174 4.59 2.22 -7.67
CA GLY A 174 4.68 3.44 -8.47
C GLY A 174 3.39 3.87 -9.17
N GLY A 175 2.28 3.17 -8.94
CA GLY A 175 0.96 3.53 -9.46
C GLY A 175 0.30 4.71 -8.73
N ILE A 176 -0.75 5.25 -9.35
CA ILE A 176 -1.58 6.34 -8.81
C ILE A 176 -2.99 5.80 -8.63
N ASN A 177 -3.51 5.80 -7.39
CA ASN A 177 -4.85 5.30 -7.12
C ASN A 177 -5.94 6.21 -7.71
N SER A 178 -5.79 7.52 -7.52
CA SER A 178 -6.76 8.53 -7.95
C SER A 178 -6.12 9.91 -8.05
N ARG A 179 -6.82 10.84 -8.70
CA ARG A 179 -6.47 12.26 -8.74
C ARG A 179 -7.60 13.11 -8.18
N VAL A 180 -7.25 14.25 -7.61
CA VAL A 180 -8.22 15.28 -7.26
C VAL A 180 -8.48 16.13 -8.49
N ILE A 181 -9.75 16.37 -8.82
CA ILE A 181 -10.13 17.31 -9.86
C ILE A 181 -9.98 18.72 -9.28
N ALA A 182 -9.03 19.48 -9.82
CA ALA A 182 -8.77 20.85 -9.39
C ALA A 182 -9.97 21.75 -9.72
N ASP A 183 -10.34 22.60 -8.75
CA ASP A 183 -11.20 23.75 -9.01
C ASP A 183 -10.39 24.89 -9.67
N SER A 184 -11.06 25.97 -10.06
CA SER A 184 -10.40 27.10 -10.73
C SER A 184 -9.29 27.74 -9.90
N ILE A 185 -9.39 27.69 -8.56
CA ILE A 185 -8.40 28.27 -7.65
C ILE A 185 -7.18 27.36 -7.58
N THR A 186 -7.39 26.07 -7.29
CA THR A 186 -6.37 25.03 -7.22
C THR A 186 -5.61 24.94 -8.55
N GLN A 187 -6.33 24.98 -9.68
CA GLN A 187 -5.73 24.95 -11.00
C GLN A 187 -4.76 26.12 -11.19
N LYS A 188 -5.24 27.35 -10.99
CA LYS A 188 -4.46 28.58 -11.20
C LYS A 188 -3.24 28.70 -10.29
N TYR A 189 -3.37 28.33 -9.01
CA TYR A 189 -2.36 28.62 -7.99
C TYR A 189 -1.49 27.44 -7.58
N LEU A 190 -1.89 26.19 -7.87
CA LEU A 190 -1.14 24.99 -7.47
C LEU A 190 -0.75 24.08 -8.64
N ILE A 191 -1.53 24.04 -9.73
CA ILE A 191 -1.30 23.13 -10.86
C ILE A 191 -0.59 23.82 -12.02
N ASP A 192 -1.09 25.00 -12.44
CA ASP A 192 -0.56 25.75 -13.59
C ASP A 192 0.80 26.43 -13.29
N VAL A 193 1.21 26.46 -12.02
CA VAL A 193 2.50 26.98 -11.57
C VAL A 193 3.31 25.87 -10.88
N PRO A 194 4.63 25.75 -11.14
CA PRO A 194 5.47 24.76 -10.47
C PRO A 194 5.40 24.93 -8.95
N THR A 195 4.69 24.00 -8.29
CA THR A 195 4.44 24.05 -6.85
C THR A 195 4.97 22.80 -6.18
N LEU A 196 5.76 23.00 -5.13
CA LEU A 196 6.21 21.94 -4.24
C LEU A 196 5.34 21.94 -2.98
N ILE A 197 4.67 20.83 -2.71
CA ILE A 197 3.94 20.60 -1.46
C ILE A 197 4.84 19.78 -0.54
N ILE A 198 5.07 20.26 0.68
CA ILE A 198 5.89 19.58 1.68
C ILE A 198 5.05 19.30 2.92
N GLY A 199 4.96 18.02 3.30
CA GLY A 199 4.49 17.62 4.62
C GLY A 199 5.68 17.40 5.55
N ILE A 200 5.61 17.95 6.77
CA ILE A 200 6.64 17.78 7.80
C ILE A 200 5.96 17.27 9.06
N ASP A 201 6.48 16.18 9.62
CA ASP A 201 6.01 15.61 10.87
C ASP A 201 7.19 15.26 11.78
N VAL A 202 7.00 15.41 13.09
CA VAL A 202 7.96 15.03 14.11
C VAL A 202 7.24 14.13 15.11
N THR A 203 7.72 12.89 15.21
CA THR A 203 7.24 11.95 16.22
C THR A 203 8.20 11.95 17.40
N HIS A 204 7.68 12.32 18.56
CA HIS A 204 8.42 12.26 19.82
C HIS A 204 8.32 10.86 20.45
N PRO A 205 9.36 10.40 21.15
CA PRO A 205 9.31 9.19 21.96
C PRO A 205 8.22 9.28 23.03
N THR A 206 7.65 8.14 23.41
CA THR A 206 6.83 8.04 24.61
C THR A 206 7.67 8.26 25.88
N GLN A 207 7.02 8.55 27.01
CA GLN A 207 7.72 8.72 28.30
C GLN A 207 8.61 7.52 28.68
N HIS A 208 8.26 6.30 28.25
CA HIS A 208 9.08 5.11 28.48
C HIS A 208 10.34 5.11 27.61
N GLU A 209 10.19 5.46 26.33
CA GLU A 209 11.26 5.51 25.33
C GLU A 209 12.23 6.67 25.60
N GLU A 210 11.75 7.80 26.12
CA GLU A 210 12.59 8.90 26.59
C GLU A 210 13.57 8.47 27.68
N ARG A 211 13.13 7.62 28.62
CA ARG A 211 14.01 7.06 29.66
C ARG A 211 15.07 6.12 29.10
N GLN A 212 14.87 5.62 27.87
CA GLN A 212 15.83 4.82 27.12
C GLN A 212 16.68 5.66 26.16
N ASN A 213 16.61 7.00 26.23
CA ASN A 213 17.28 7.94 25.34
C ASN A 213 16.97 7.71 23.85
N ILE A 214 15.76 7.24 23.53
CA ILE A 214 15.32 7.10 22.14
C ILE A 214 15.09 8.50 21.54
N PRO A 215 15.67 8.82 20.37
CA PRO A 215 15.54 10.13 19.77
C PRO A 215 14.16 10.37 19.17
N SER A 216 13.80 11.64 18.98
CA SER A 216 12.65 12.01 18.13
C SER A 216 12.99 11.75 16.66
N VAL A 217 11.99 11.37 15.87
CA VAL A 217 12.14 11.11 14.43
C VAL A 217 11.41 12.19 13.65
N ALA A 218 12.13 12.87 12.76
CA ALA A 218 11.56 13.85 11.83
C ALA A 218 11.42 13.23 10.44
N ALA A 219 10.26 13.38 9.81
CA ALA A 219 9.98 12.91 8.46
C ALA A 219 9.54 14.08 7.57
N VAL A 220 10.17 14.20 6.40
CA VAL A 220 9.87 15.23 5.40
C VAL A 220 9.44 14.55 4.11
N TYR A 221 8.24 14.87 3.63
CA TYR A 221 7.64 14.27 2.44
C TYR A 221 7.45 15.33 1.35
N PRO A 222 8.37 15.45 0.39
CA PRO A 222 8.20 16.34 -0.76
C PRO A 222 7.34 15.66 -1.85
N LYS A 223 6.34 16.37 -2.37
CA LYS A 223 5.62 15.97 -3.58
C LYS A 223 5.93 16.94 -4.70
N PHE A 224 6.68 16.46 -5.70
CA PHE A 224 6.95 17.20 -6.93
C PHE A 224 5.81 17.02 -7.92
N HIS A 225 5.21 18.13 -8.37
CA HIS A 225 4.41 18.15 -9.58
C HIS A 225 5.27 18.74 -10.70
N PHE A 226 5.99 17.90 -11.44
CA PHE A 226 6.70 18.34 -12.64
C PHE A 226 5.76 18.28 -13.84
N CYS A 227 5.35 19.45 -14.32
CA CYS A 227 4.83 19.63 -15.67
C CYS A 227 6.02 20.04 -16.56
N PHE A 228 6.89 19.09 -16.92
CA PHE A 228 7.83 19.29 -18.02
C PHE A 228 7.25 18.66 -19.27
N SER A 229 6.58 19.49 -20.07
CA SER A 229 6.56 19.25 -21.51
C SER A 229 7.86 19.87 -22.04
N PHE A 230 8.80 19.03 -22.46
CA PHE A 230 9.85 19.46 -23.40
C PHE A 230 9.34 19.20 -24.81
#